data_AF-A0A1W6NZK2-F1
#
_entry.id   AF-A0A1W6NZK2-F1
#
_cell.length_a   1.000
_cell.length_b   1.000
_cell.length_c   1.000
_cell.angle_alpha   90.00
_cell.angle_beta   90.00
_cell.angle_gamma   90.00
#
_symmetry.space_group_name_H-M   'P 1'
#
loop_
_entity.id
_entity.type
_entity.pdbx_description
1 polymer ?
#
loop_
_entity_poly.entity_id
_entity_poly.type
_entity_poly.pdbx_seq_one_letter_code
_entity_poly.pdbx_strand_id
1 'polypeptide(L)'
;MSDPSPLRSPEFWGGVAVALIVKVRTSKQLGPWQVITTIVVAVLAAWVATEWVSALTGVPQPVAAAIVTLTAEGVMRWVLIAVNDPKQAIELWKAWRK
;
A
#
# COMPACT_ATOMS: atom_id res chain seq x y z
N MET A 1 28.23 8.76 15.23
CA MET A 1 26.80 8.65 15.54
C MET A 1 26.09 8.43 14.21
N SER A 2 25.84 7.19 13.83
CA SER A 2 25.16 6.86 12.58
C SER A 2 23.67 7.07 12.79
N ASP A 3 23.10 7.99 12.02
CA ASP A 3 21.67 8.33 12.06
C ASP A 3 20.86 7.04 11.77
N PRO A 4 20.08 6.49 12.72
CA PRO A 4 19.49 5.15 12.60
C PRO A 4 18.25 5.11 11.68
N SER A 5 18.01 6.16 10.91
CA SER A 5 16.78 6.34 10.16
C SER A 5 16.74 5.41 8.93
N PRO A 6 15.85 4.41 8.89
CA PRO A 6 15.79 3.41 7.81
C PRO A 6 15.53 4.04 6.43
N LEU A 7 14.95 5.23 6.42
CA LEU A 7 14.58 6.01 5.24
C LEU A 7 15.79 6.47 4.40
N ARG A 8 17.01 6.42 4.95
CA ARG A 8 18.25 6.79 4.24
C ARG A 8 19.07 5.60 3.74
N SER A 9 18.63 4.37 4.00
CA SER A 9 19.40 3.18 3.61
C SER A 9 19.18 2.86 2.11
N PRO A 10 20.24 2.50 1.35
CA PRO A 10 20.11 2.06 -0.04
C PRO A 10 19.25 0.80 -0.18
N GLU A 11 19.25 -0.10 0.81
CA GLU A 11 18.40 -1.29 0.79
C GLU A 11 16.91 -0.94 0.88
N PHE A 12 16.54 0.06 1.69
CA PHE A 12 15.18 0.57 1.77
C PHE A 12 14.70 1.06 0.40
N TRP A 13 15.49 1.91 -0.27
CA TRP A 13 15.12 2.44 -1.60
C TRP A 13 15.16 1.38 -2.71
N GLY A 14 16.06 0.39 -2.61
CA GLY A 14 16.04 -0.80 -3.46
C GLY A 14 14.74 -1.60 -3.31
N GLY A 15 14.30 -1.83 -2.08
CA GLY A 15 13.01 -2.46 -1.77
C GLY A 15 11.82 -1.67 -2.30
N VAL A 16 11.82 -0.35 -2.13
CA VAL A 16 10.79 0.55 -2.67
C VAL A 16 10.75 0.49 -4.20
N ALA A 17 11.90 0.49 -4.89
CA ALA A 17 11.98 0.40 -6.34
C ALA A 17 11.42 -0.93 -6.87
N VAL A 18 11.75 -2.06 -6.22
CA VAL A 18 11.20 -3.39 -6.57
C VAL A 18 9.68 -3.41 -6.34
N ALA A 19 9.20 -2.89 -5.22
CA ALA A 19 7.78 -2.79 -4.92
C ALA A 19 7.03 -1.96 -5.97
N LEU A 20 7.60 -0.83 -6.39
CA LEU A 20 7.06 0.00 -7.48
C LEU A 20 7.03 -0.73 -8.82
N ILE A 21 8.07 -1.47 -9.18
CA ILE A 21 8.10 -2.27 -10.42
C ILE A 21 7.02 -3.36 -10.40
N VAL A 22 6.89 -4.08 -9.29
CA VAL A 22 5.84 -5.09 -9.10
C VAL A 22 4.46 -4.45 -9.20
N LYS A 23 4.26 -3.28 -8.58
CA LYS A 23 3.02 -2.50 -8.68
C LYS A 23 2.70 -2.11 -10.12
N VAL A 24 3.64 -1.54 -10.85
CA VAL A 24 3.45 -1.15 -12.26
C VAL A 24 3.13 -2.37 -13.12
N ARG A 25 3.86 -3.48 -12.98
CA ARG A 25 3.60 -4.70 -13.75
C ARG A 25 2.26 -5.37 -13.43
N THR A 26 1.82 -5.28 -12.19
CA THR A 26 0.54 -5.87 -11.76
C THR A 26 -0.65 -4.94 -11.98
N SER A 27 -0.43 -3.66 -12.31
CA SER A 27 -1.49 -2.65 -12.52
C SER A 27 -2.14 -2.66 -13.91
N LYS A 28 -2.14 -3.81 -14.63
CA LYS A 28 -2.75 -3.92 -15.98
C LYS A 28 -4.23 -3.48 -16.06
N GLN A 29 -4.90 -3.33 -14.92
CA GLN A 29 -6.31 -2.94 -14.80
C GLN A 29 -6.53 -1.49 -14.35
N LEU A 30 -5.47 -0.75 -13.97
CA LEU A 30 -5.58 0.61 -13.45
C LEU A 30 -4.83 1.61 -14.33
N GLY A 31 -5.48 2.72 -14.67
CA GLY A 31 -4.88 3.81 -15.43
C GLY A 31 -3.85 4.61 -14.61
N PRO A 32 -3.02 5.46 -15.24
CA PRO A 32 -1.97 6.23 -14.55
C PRO A 32 -2.49 7.07 -13.38
N TRP A 33 -3.65 7.72 -13.55
CA TRP A 33 -4.28 8.51 -12.50
C TRP A 33 -4.71 7.67 -11.29
N GLN A 34 -5.23 6.48 -11.54
CA GLN A 34 -5.66 5.57 -10.48
C GLN A 34 -4.48 5.06 -9.65
N VAL A 35 -3.32 4.84 -10.30
CA VAL A 35 -2.07 4.52 -9.61
C VAL A 35 -1.62 5.68 -8.73
N ILE A 36 -1.64 6.92 -9.24
CA ILE A 36 -1.29 8.13 -8.47
C ILE A 36 -2.23 8.27 -7.27
N THR A 37 -3.55 8.18 -7.46
CA THR A 37 -4.53 8.26 -6.36
C THR A 37 -4.26 7.20 -5.30
N THR A 38 -3.94 5.98 -5.72
CA THR A 38 -3.61 4.88 -4.80
C THR A 38 -2.36 5.19 -3.97
N ILE A 39 -1.31 5.74 -4.59
CA ILE A 39 -0.09 6.15 -3.89
C ILE A 39 -0.39 7.26 -2.88
N VAL A 40 -1.14 8.30 -3.28
CA VAL A 40 -1.49 9.42 -2.40
C VAL A 40 -2.30 8.94 -1.19
N VAL A 41 -3.31 8.11 -1.41
CA VAL A 41 -4.14 7.55 -0.32
C VAL A 41 -3.30 6.69 0.62
N ALA A 42 -2.41 5.85 0.09
CA ALA A 42 -1.55 5.00 0.91
C ALA A 42 -0.59 5.83 1.79
N VAL A 43 0.00 6.90 1.24
CA VAL A 43 0.88 7.81 1.99
C VAL A 43 0.10 8.58 3.07
N LEU A 44 -1.08 9.12 2.75
CA LEU A 44 -1.92 9.84 3.72
C LEU A 44 -2.42 8.92 4.84
N ALA A 45 -2.80 7.69 4.51
CA ALA A 45 -3.21 6.70 5.51
C ALA A 45 -2.05 6.38 6.46
N ALA A 46 -0.85 6.16 5.93
CA ALA A 46 0.34 5.92 6.74
C ALA A 46 0.66 7.13 7.63
N TRP A 47 0.56 8.35 7.10
CA TRP A 47 0.80 9.58 7.86
C TRP A 47 -0.10 9.71 9.09
N VAL A 48 -1.39 9.38 8.96
CA VAL A 48 -2.38 9.58 10.03
C VAL A 48 -2.47 8.39 10.98
N ALA A 49 -2.29 7.17 10.49
CA ALA A 49 -2.63 5.96 11.25
C ALA A 49 -1.42 5.16 11.78
N THR A 50 -0.20 5.44 11.34
CA THR A 50 0.99 4.65 11.74
C THR A 50 1.19 4.62 13.25
N GLU A 51 1.12 5.78 13.92
CA GLU A 51 1.33 5.86 15.37
C GLU A 51 0.25 5.08 16.12
N TRP A 52 -1.00 5.24 15.70
CA TRP A 52 -2.13 4.53 16.27
C TRP A 52 -2.01 3.01 16.08
N VAL A 53 -1.68 2.54 14.88
CA VAL A 53 -1.49 1.10 14.61
C VAL A 53 -0.30 0.54 15.37
N SER A 54 0.80 1.28 15.47
CA SER A 54 1.97 0.89 16.26
C SER A 54 1.60 0.73 17.74
N ALA A 55 0.84 1.67 18.30
CA ALA A 55 0.38 1.60 19.69
C ALA A 55 -0.62 0.45 19.92
N LEU A 56 -1.53 0.21 18.98
CA LEU A 56 -2.54 -0.85 19.07
C LEU A 56 -1.93 -2.26 19.01
N THR A 57 -0.93 -2.44 18.15
CA THR A 57 -0.37 -3.77 17.83
C THR A 57 0.97 -4.06 18.51
N GLY A 58 1.61 -3.04 19.10
CA GLY A 58 2.94 -3.15 19.72
C GLY A 58 4.08 -3.32 18.73
N VAL A 59 3.83 -3.26 17.41
CA VAL A 59 4.87 -3.40 16.39
C VAL A 59 5.64 -2.08 16.20
N PRO A 60 6.93 -2.14 15.82
CA PRO A 60 7.71 -0.93 15.53
C PRO A 60 7.04 -0.06 14.46
N GLN A 61 7.14 1.26 14.59
CA GLN A 61 6.53 2.22 13.66
C GLN A 61 6.83 1.94 12.16
N PRO A 62 8.04 1.53 11.74
CA PRO A 62 8.29 1.19 10.34
C PRO A 62 7.43 0.01 9.85
N VAL A 63 7.20 -0.98 10.71
CA VAL A 63 6.35 -2.13 10.42
C VAL A 63 4.88 -1.71 10.38
N ALA A 64 4.43 -0.90 11.34
CA ALA A 64 3.08 -0.34 11.35
C ALA A 64 2.79 0.50 10.10
N ALA A 65 3.74 1.34 9.68
CA ALA A 65 3.65 2.13 8.46
C ALA A 65 3.52 1.24 7.22
N ALA A 66 4.31 0.16 7.13
CA ALA A 66 4.20 -0.80 6.04
C ALA A 66 2.83 -1.48 6.01
N ILE A 67 2.31 -1.93 7.17
CA ILE A 67 0.98 -2.53 7.30
C ILE A 67 -0.10 -1.57 6.81
N VAL A 68 -0.10 -0.32 7.31
CA VAL A 68 -1.10 0.69 6.95
C VAL A 68 -1.04 1.03 5.47
N THR A 69 0.17 1.28 4.94
CA THR A 69 0.38 1.64 3.54
C THR A 69 -0.13 0.55 2.61
N LEU A 70 0.26 -0.71 2.85
CA LEU A 70 -0.14 -1.84 2.02
C LEU A 70 -1.64 -2.13 2.11
N THR A 71 -2.22 -1.97 3.30
CA THR A 71 -3.67 -2.14 3.51
C THR A 71 -4.46 -1.06 2.77
N ALA A 72 -4.09 0.20 2.94
CA ALA A 72 -4.74 1.33 2.28
C ALA A 72 -4.62 1.23 0.75
N GLU A 73 -3.45 0.81 0.25
CA GLU A 73 -3.25 0.52 -1.17
C GLU A 73 -4.15 -0.61 -1.67
N GLY A 74 -4.23 -1.73 -0.94
CA GLY A 74 -5.07 -2.87 -1.28
C GLY A 74 -6.55 -2.49 -1.33
N VAL A 75 -7.03 -1.75 -0.32
CA VAL A 75 -8.40 -1.24 -0.25
C VAL A 75 -8.68 -0.28 -1.41
N MET A 76 -7.81 0.70 -1.68
CA MET A 76 -8.02 1.66 -2.76
C MET A 76 -8.06 0.97 -4.12
N ARG A 77 -7.18 0.00 -4.35
CA ARG A 77 -7.19 -0.79 -5.58
C ARG A 77 -8.49 -1.58 -5.73
N TRP A 78 -8.98 -2.19 -4.67
CA TRP A 78 -10.25 -2.89 -4.68
C TRP A 78 -11.42 -1.93 -4.97
N VAL A 79 -11.43 -0.75 -4.35
CA VAL A 79 -12.43 0.31 -4.61
C VAL A 79 -12.39 0.76 -6.06
N LEU A 80 -11.22 1.03 -6.62
CA LEU A 80 -11.08 1.48 -8.01
C LEU A 80 -11.53 0.42 -9.02
N ILE A 81 -11.26 -0.86 -8.73
CA ILE A 81 -11.79 -1.98 -9.52
C ILE A 81 -13.32 -2.02 -9.38
N ALA A 82 -13.86 -1.88 -8.17
CA ALA A 82 -15.30 -1.93 -7.93
C ALA A 82 -16.07 -0.80 -8.64
N VAL A 83 -15.49 0.40 -8.72
CA VAL A 83 -16.08 1.54 -9.42
C VAL A 83 -16.04 1.35 -10.95
N ASN A 84 -14.95 0.82 -11.48
CA ASN A 84 -14.79 0.63 -12.93
C ASN A 84 -15.52 -0.62 -13.45
N ASP A 85 -15.43 -1.74 -12.73
CA ASP A 85 -16.07 -3.02 -13.07
C ASP A 85 -16.48 -3.76 -11.77
N PRO A 86 -17.69 -3.50 -11.26
CA PRO A 86 -18.16 -4.08 -10.00
C PRO A 86 -18.26 -5.61 -10.04
N LYS A 87 -18.41 -6.22 -11.23
CA LYS A 87 -18.43 -7.68 -11.36
C LYS A 87 -17.06 -8.27 -11.07
N GLN A 88 -15.99 -7.66 -11.58
CA GLN A 88 -14.62 -8.09 -11.26
C GLN A 88 -14.31 -7.98 -9.76
N ALA A 89 -14.75 -6.92 -9.09
CA ALA A 89 -14.52 -6.77 -7.65
C ALA A 89 -15.23 -7.86 -6.82
N ILE A 90 -16.43 -8.27 -7.23
CA ILE A 90 -17.19 -9.35 -6.59
C ILE A 90 -16.49 -10.69 -6.82
N GLU A 91 -16.01 -10.97 -8.04
CA GLU A 91 -15.27 -12.21 -8.32
C GLU A 91 -13.95 -12.27 -7.54
N LEU A 92 -13.23 -11.15 -7.42
CA LEU A 92 -12.03 -11.04 -6.57
C LEU A 92 -12.34 -11.32 -5.09
N TRP A 93 -13.45 -10.76 -4.59
CA TRP A 93 -13.92 -11.01 -3.22
C TRP A 93 -14.29 -12.48 -2.99
N LYS A 94 -14.99 -13.10 -3.94
CA LYS A 94 -15.34 -14.52 -3.88
C LYS A 94 -14.09 -15.40 -3.87
N ALA A 95 -13.10 -15.08 -4.71
CA ALA A 95 -11.84 -15.80 -4.75
C ALA A 95 -11.07 -15.68 -3.43
N TRP A 96 -11.10 -14.52 -2.78
CA TRP A 96 -10.42 -14.29 -1.51
C TRP A 96 -11.06 -14.99 -0.31
N ARG A 97 -12.38 -15.24 -0.34
CA ARG A 97 -13.09 -16.00 0.70
C ARG A 97 -12.96 -17.52 0.59
N LYS A 98 -12.35 -18.02 -0.48
CA LYS A 98 -12.25 -19.45 -0.78
C LYS A 98 -10.92 -20.00 -0.29
#